data_AF-A0A4Z0NP41-F1
#
_entry.id   AF-A0A4Z0NP41-F1
#
_cell.length_a   1.000
_cell.length_b   1.000
_cell.length_c   1.000
_cell.angle_alpha   90.00
_cell.angle_beta   90.00
_cell.angle_gamma   90.00
#
_symmetry.space_group_name_H-M   'P 1'
#
loop_
_entity.id
_entity.type
_entity.pdbx_description
1 polymer ?
#
loop_
_entity_poly.entity_id
_entity_poly.type
_entity_poly.pdbx_seq_one_letter_code
_entity_poly.pdbx_strand_id
1 'polypeptide(L)'
;QSEELQAGPAARKRNAQGTILRPVITAHGHFRVLKNRFPDVTTHIIAHECFLRGAVITAWAERFRQRLSSLWFVEEEINDDDCRAEWQLLGKTWQGWWQNKWQLWGQGHNRKMVCSLTGSHLEQGVAVNLAASRRFVTWLWQQPEFQQSAHYSAHRVTQILYLLTEKYNSQWNHI
;
A
#
# COMPACT_ATOMS: atom_id res chain seq x y z
N GLN A 1 -3.67 -24.60 5.73
CA GLN A 1 -3.35 -24.40 7.15
C GLN A 1 -3.99 -23.09 7.56
N SER A 2 -4.94 -23.14 8.49
CA SER A 2 -5.67 -21.97 8.96
C SER A 2 -4.80 -21.24 9.99
N GLU A 3 -4.46 -19.98 9.73
CA GLU A 3 -3.81 -19.12 10.71
C GLU A 3 -4.75 -18.85 11.88
N GLU A 4 -4.39 -19.42 13.01
CA GLU A 4 -5.06 -19.26 14.29
C GLU A 4 -4.70 -17.87 14.83
N LEU A 5 -5.67 -16.95 14.81
CA LEU A 5 -5.56 -15.62 15.39
C LEU A 5 -5.25 -15.74 16.89
N GLN A 6 -3.99 -15.56 17.27
CA GLN A 6 -3.61 -15.45 18.67
C GLN A 6 -4.14 -14.15 19.27
N ALA A 7 -5.29 -14.24 19.95
CA ALA A 7 -5.78 -13.20 20.83
C ALA A 7 -5.15 -13.36 22.22
N GLY A 8 -3.94 -12.82 22.41
CA GLY A 8 -3.32 -12.72 23.72
C GLY A 8 -4.05 -11.72 24.63
N PRO A 9 -4.04 -11.90 25.96
CA PRO A 9 -4.69 -10.98 26.89
C PRO A 9 -4.01 -9.61 26.86
N ALA A 10 -4.74 -8.58 26.42
CA ALA A 10 -4.28 -7.21 26.44
C ALA A 10 -4.22 -6.69 27.88
N ALA A 11 -3.03 -6.72 28.50
CA ALA A 11 -2.81 -6.07 29.78
C ALA A 11 -3.05 -4.55 29.62
N ARG A 12 -4.17 -4.07 30.16
CA ARG A 12 -4.52 -2.64 30.18
C ARG A 12 -3.47 -1.87 30.99
N LYS A 13 -2.55 -1.17 30.31
CA LYS A 13 -1.75 -0.10 30.92
C LYS A 13 -2.71 1.03 31.33
N ARG A 14 -3.03 1.10 32.62
CA ARG A 14 -4.09 1.93 33.20
C ARG A 14 -3.92 3.46 33.02
N ASN A 15 -2.79 3.94 32.48
CA ASN A 15 -2.46 5.37 32.37
C ASN A 15 -1.70 5.77 31.08
N ALA A 16 -1.75 4.97 30.00
CA ALA A 16 -1.27 5.45 28.70
C ALA A 16 -2.43 6.18 28.00
N GLN A 17 -2.25 7.44 27.60
CA GLN A 17 -3.15 8.13 26.67
C GLN A 17 -3.01 7.52 25.26
N GLY A 18 -3.30 6.23 25.11
CA GLY A 18 -3.27 5.51 23.85
C GLY A 18 -4.70 5.22 23.40
N THR A 19 -5.06 5.69 22.20
CA THR A 19 -6.32 5.27 21.55
C THR A 19 -6.08 3.94 20.83
N ILE A 20 -6.86 2.91 21.16
CA ILE A 20 -6.87 1.66 20.38
C ILE A 20 -7.59 1.96 19.06
N LEU A 21 -6.84 2.04 17.96
CA LEU A 21 -7.38 2.21 16.63
C LEU A 21 -7.52 0.83 15.97
N ARG A 22 -8.73 0.51 15.49
CA ARG A 22 -8.96 -0.70 14.70
C ARG A 22 -8.38 -0.46 13.29
N PRO A 23 -7.43 -1.26 12.79
CA PRO A 23 -6.79 -1.04 11.50
C PRO A 23 -7.76 -0.80 10.34
N VAL A 24 -8.89 -1.52 10.34
CA VAL A 24 -9.98 -1.35 9.36
C VAL A 24 -10.54 0.08 9.37
N ILE A 25 -10.88 0.62 10.54
CA ILE A 25 -11.47 1.97 10.63
C ILE A 25 -10.48 3.01 10.11
N THR A 26 -9.21 2.89 10.50
CA THR A 26 -8.14 3.79 10.06
C THR A 26 -7.93 3.72 8.55
N ALA A 27 -7.90 2.51 7.96
CA ALA A 27 -7.77 2.34 6.52
C ALA A 27 -8.95 2.99 5.76
N HIS A 28 -10.19 2.73 6.17
CA HIS A 28 -11.37 3.34 5.56
C HIS A 28 -11.34 4.87 5.67
N GLY A 29 -10.97 5.41 6.83
CA GLY A 29 -10.79 6.85 7.03
C GLY A 29 -9.72 7.43 6.10
N HIS A 30 -8.58 6.75 5.98
CA HIS A 30 -7.47 7.14 5.11
C HIS A 30 -7.87 7.18 3.64
N PHE A 31 -8.46 6.10 3.11
CA PHE A 31 -8.88 6.05 1.71
C PHE A 31 -10.01 7.03 1.38
N ARG A 32 -10.87 7.38 2.35
CA ARG A 32 -11.84 8.47 2.17
C ARG A 32 -11.16 9.83 2.00
N VAL A 33 -10.12 10.13 2.79
CA VAL A 33 -9.33 11.36 2.63
C VAL A 33 -8.64 11.38 1.26
N LEU A 34 -8.03 10.26 0.85
CA LEU A 34 -7.41 10.13 -0.47
C LEU A 34 -8.43 10.35 -1.60
N LYS A 35 -9.64 9.80 -1.49
CA LYS A 35 -10.70 10.00 -2.50
C LYS A 35 -11.08 11.46 -2.64
N ASN A 36 -11.17 12.19 -1.54
CA ASN A 36 -11.52 13.60 -1.56
C ASN A 36 -10.40 14.46 -2.17
N ARG A 37 -9.13 14.12 -1.90
CA ARG A 37 -7.97 14.88 -2.43
C ARG A 37 -7.64 14.52 -3.87
N PHE A 38 -7.84 13.27 -4.26
CA PHE A 38 -7.49 12.73 -5.58
C PHE A 38 -8.66 11.96 -6.18
N PRO A 39 -9.78 12.64 -6.48
CA PRO A 39 -11.01 11.97 -6.93
C PRO A 39 -10.83 11.26 -8.26
N ASP A 40 -9.89 11.74 -9.08
CA ASP A 40 -9.68 11.30 -10.46
C ASP A 40 -8.74 10.13 -10.63
N VAL A 41 -8.10 9.65 -9.56
CA VAL A 41 -7.27 8.44 -9.61
C VAL A 41 -8.12 7.27 -10.15
N THR A 42 -7.62 6.65 -11.21
CA THR A 42 -8.23 5.51 -11.89
C THR A 42 -7.51 4.21 -11.57
N THR A 43 -6.21 4.24 -11.30
CA THR A 43 -5.42 3.04 -11.01
C THR A 43 -5.06 2.99 -9.54
N HIS A 44 -5.48 1.93 -8.86
CA HIS A 44 -5.20 1.67 -7.45
C HIS A 44 -4.29 0.44 -7.34
N ILE A 45 -3.15 0.61 -6.70
CA ILE A 45 -2.18 -0.45 -6.43
C ILE A 45 -2.01 -0.53 -4.92
N ILE A 46 -2.25 -1.70 -4.34
CA ILE A 46 -2.14 -1.93 -2.90
C ILE A 46 -1.37 -3.21 -2.61
N ALA A 47 -0.70 -3.25 -1.46
CA ALA A 47 -0.16 -4.48 -0.90
C ALA A 47 -1.26 -5.54 -0.73
N HIS A 48 -0.90 -6.82 -0.72
CA HIS A 48 -1.84 -7.94 -0.58
C HIS A 48 -2.42 -8.06 0.86
N GLU A 49 -3.21 -7.06 1.24
CA GLU A 49 -3.86 -6.96 2.55
C GLU A 49 -5.38 -6.80 2.39
N CYS A 50 -6.15 -7.66 3.04
CA CYS A 50 -7.60 -7.75 2.82
C CYS A 50 -8.35 -6.48 3.27
N PHE A 51 -7.89 -5.81 4.32
CA PHE A 51 -8.51 -4.58 4.83
C PHE A 51 -8.23 -3.37 3.92
N LEU A 52 -7.07 -3.32 3.26
CA LEU A 52 -6.76 -2.28 2.27
C LEU A 52 -7.70 -2.41 1.07
N ARG A 53 -7.93 -3.64 0.59
CA ARG A 53 -8.91 -3.92 -0.48
C ARG A 53 -10.29 -3.39 -0.12
N GLY A 54 -10.80 -3.73 1.07
CA GLY A 54 -12.11 -3.28 1.54
C GLY A 54 -12.22 -1.75 1.58
N ALA A 55 -11.19 -1.07 2.07
CA ALA A 55 -11.16 0.38 2.17
C ALA A 55 -11.14 1.07 0.79
N VAL A 56 -10.30 0.61 -0.15
CA VAL A 56 -10.23 1.15 -1.52
C VAL A 56 -11.55 0.94 -2.26
N ILE A 57 -12.09 -0.29 -2.23
CA ILE A 57 -13.36 -0.63 -2.89
C ILE A 57 -14.48 0.26 -2.36
N THR A 58 -14.52 0.49 -1.06
CA THR A 58 -15.53 1.35 -0.45
C THR A 58 -15.40 2.81 -0.91
N ALA A 59 -14.17 3.34 -0.93
CA ALA A 59 -13.94 4.74 -1.28
C ALA A 59 -14.14 5.06 -2.78
N TRP A 60 -13.89 4.10 -3.69
CA TRP A 60 -14.08 4.25 -5.15
C TRP A 60 -15.19 3.37 -5.73
N ALA A 61 -16.16 2.93 -4.90
CA ALA A 61 -17.17 1.93 -5.27
C ALA A 61 -17.90 2.22 -6.59
N GLU A 62 -18.31 3.47 -6.81
CA GLU A 62 -19.00 3.87 -8.05
C GLU A 62 -18.11 3.69 -9.29
N ARG A 63 -16.85 4.12 -9.22
CA ARG A 63 -15.91 3.99 -10.34
C ARG A 63 -15.60 2.53 -10.67
N PHE A 64 -15.48 1.66 -9.67
CA PHE A 64 -15.32 0.23 -9.91
C PHE A 64 -16.58 -0.38 -10.53
N ARG A 65 -17.78 -0.01 -10.06
CA ARG A 65 -19.05 -0.46 -10.67
C ARG A 65 -19.17 -0.03 -12.13
N GLN A 66 -18.72 1.18 -12.45
CA GLN A 66 -18.71 1.74 -13.81
C GLN A 66 -17.51 1.28 -14.66
N ARG A 67 -16.60 0.46 -14.12
CA ARG A 67 -15.36 0.02 -14.78
C ARG A 67 -14.43 1.17 -15.21
N LEU A 68 -14.50 2.30 -14.49
CA LEU A 68 -13.66 3.49 -14.71
C LEU A 68 -12.38 3.47 -13.87
N SER A 69 -12.26 2.53 -12.94
CA SER A 69 -11.06 2.36 -12.10
C SER A 69 -10.59 0.90 -12.12
N SER A 70 -9.28 0.72 -11.97
CA SER A 70 -8.63 -0.58 -11.80
C SER A 70 -8.05 -0.74 -10.40
N LEU A 71 -8.11 -1.95 -9.85
CA LEU A 71 -7.51 -2.29 -8.56
C LEU A 71 -6.59 -3.50 -8.71
N TRP A 72 -5.38 -3.36 -8.20
CA TRP A 72 -4.35 -4.38 -8.24
C TRP A 72 -3.84 -4.70 -6.83
N PHE A 73 -3.68 -6.00 -6.57
CA PHE A 73 -2.81 -6.47 -5.51
C PHE A 73 -1.38 -6.62 -6.01
N VAL A 74 -0.45 -6.32 -5.12
CA VAL A 74 0.99 -6.54 -5.26
C VAL A 74 1.52 -7.18 -4.00
N GLU A 75 2.33 -8.21 -4.17
CA GLU A 75 3.28 -8.71 -3.18
C GLU A 75 4.68 -8.57 -3.80
N GLU A 76 5.64 -8.06 -3.04
CA GLU A 76 6.96 -7.73 -3.57
C GLU A 76 8.07 -8.17 -2.62
N GLU A 77 9.06 -8.87 -3.17
CA GLU A 77 10.33 -9.19 -2.53
C GLU A 77 11.43 -8.45 -3.31
N ILE A 78 11.79 -7.26 -2.85
CA ILE A 78 12.81 -6.42 -3.49
C ILE A 78 14.10 -6.50 -2.67
N ASN A 79 15.09 -7.18 -3.23
CA ASN A 79 16.41 -7.36 -2.63
C ASN A 79 17.47 -6.42 -3.22
N ASP A 80 17.21 -5.87 -4.41
CA ASP A 80 18.08 -4.96 -5.15
C ASP A 80 17.23 -3.88 -5.85
N ASP A 81 17.00 -2.74 -5.17
CA ASP A 81 16.16 -1.64 -5.71
C ASP A 81 16.83 -0.90 -6.89
N ASP A 82 18.14 -1.08 -7.07
CA ASP A 82 18.94 -0.48 -8.16
C ASP A 82 19.00 -1.38 -9.41
N CYS A 83 18.41 -2.58 -9.36
CA CYS A 83 18.41 -3.52 -10.46
C CYS A 83 17.76 -2.91 -11.72
N ARG A 84 18.54 -2.82 -12.80
CA ARG A 84 18.09 -2.28 -14.10
C ARG A 84 17.66 -3.35 -15.11
N ALA A 85 17.71 -4.62 -14.73
CA ALA A 85 17.22 -5.70 -15.58
C ALA A 85 15.73 -5.51 -15.88
N GLU A 86 15.24 -6.06 -16.99
CA GLU A 86 13.81 -6.03 -17.29
C GLU A 86 13.05 -7.06 -16.43
N TRP A 87 11.81 -6.73 -16.09
CA TRP A 87 10.90 -7.68 -15.45
C TRP A 87 10.46 -8.76 -16.42
N GLN A 88 10.72 -10.02 -16.07
CA GLN A 88 10.34 -11.19 -16.85
C GLN A 88 9.17 -11.92 -16.21
N LEU A 89 8.17 -12.30 -17.03
CA LEU A 89 7.06 -13.12 -16.57
C LEU A 89 7.55 -14.55 -16.34
N LEU A 90 7.55 -14.99 -15.09
CA LEU A 90 7.98 -16.34 -14.70
C LEU A 90 6.82 -17.34 -14.71
N GLY A 91 5.59 -16.87 -14.49
CA GLY A 91 4.43 -17.75 -14.48
C GLY A 91 3.11 -17.06 -14.19
N LYS A 92 2.03 -17.81 -14.41
CA LYS A 92 0.66 -17.41 -14.10
C LYS A 92 0.03 -18.50 -13.24
N THR A 93 -0.63 -18.13 -12.16
CA THR A 93 -1.29 -19.07 -11.25
C THR A 93 -2.64 -18.54 -10.81
N TRP A 94 -3.54 -19.42 -10.42
CA TRP A 94 -4.85 -19.07 -9.89
C TRP A 94 -4.81 -19.30 -8.38
N GLN A 95 -5.03 -18.26 -7.58
CA GLN A 95 -4.94 -18.34 -6.12
C GLN A 95 -6.07 -17.57 -5.43
N GLY A 96 -6.32 -17.97 -4.19
CA GLY A 96 -7.31 -17.37 -3.30
C GLY A 96 -8.74 -17.85 -3.55
N TRP A 97 -9.63 -17.48 -2.62
CA TRP A 97 -11.03 -17.91 -2.62
C TRP A 97 -11.82 -17.48 -3.86
N TRP A 98 -11.38 -16.38 -4.49
CA TRP A 98 -12.01 -15.79 -5.67
C TRP A 98 -11.43 -16.31 -6.98
N GLN A 99 -10.46 -17.25 -6.93
CA GLN A 99 -9.68 -17.69 -8.08
C GLN A 99 -9.21 -16.50 -8.92
N ASN A 100 -8.48 -15.58 -8.31
CA ASN A 100 -7.91 -14.49 -9.08
C ASN A 100 -6.66 -14.97 -9.80
N LYS A 101 -6.40 -14.43 -11.00
CA LYS A 101 -5.20 -14.76 -11.78
C LYS A 101 -4.03 -13.91 -11.32
N TRP A 102 -3.07 -14.57 -10.69
CA TRP A 102 -1.80 -14.00 -10.27
C TRP A 102 -0.74 -14.18 -11.35
N GLN A 103 0.14 -13.20 -11.45
CA GLN A 103 1.31 -13.22 -12.31
C GLN A 103 2.55 -13.09 -11.46
N LEU A 104 3.47 -14.05 -11.60
CA LEU A 104 4.78 -14.01 -10.96
C LEU A 104 5.78 -13.39 -11.94
N TRP A 105 6.48 -12.36 -11.48
CA TRP A 105 7.50 -11.64 -12.23
C TRP A 105 8.83 -11.70 -11.48
N GLY A 106 9.93 -11.80 -12.22
CA GLY A 106 11.29 -11.76 -11.69
C GLY A 106 12.14 -10.68 -12.36
N GLN A 107 13.08 -10.12 -11.61
CA GLN A 107 14.04 -9.13 -12.09
C GLN A 107 15.34 -9.27 -11.28
N GLY A 108 16.34 -9.97 -11.81
CA GLY A 108 17.55 -10.30 -11.05
C GLY A 108 17.20 -11.09 -9.77
N HIS A 109 17.51 -10.51 -8.60
CA HIS A 109 17.14 -11.07 -7.28
C HIS A 109 15.79 -10.58 -6.75
N ASN A 110 15.08 -9.73 -7.48
CA ASN A 110 13.76 -9.23 -7.12
C ASN A 110 12.67 -10.14 -7.64
N ARG A 111 11.56 -10.21 -6.90
CA ARG A 111 10.34 -10.89 -7.31
C ARG A 111 9.13 -10.05 -6.97
N LYS A 112 8.09 -10.17 -7.77
CA LYS A 112 6.78 -9.66 -7.42
C LYS A 112 5.67 -10.55 -7.93
N MET A 113 4.58 -10.59 -7.18
CA MET A 113 3.33 -11.20 -7.58
C MET A 113 2.27 -10.12 -7.69
N VAL A 114 1.56 -10.11 -8.83
CA VAL A 114 0.54 -9.10 -9.09
C VAL A 114 -0.77 -9.74 -9.51
N CYS A 115 -1.88 -9.14 -9.11
CA CYS A 115 -3.22 -9.67 -9.37
C CYS A 115 -4.21 -8.52 -9.60
N SER A 116 -4.86 -8.52 -10.77
CA SER A 116 -5.98 -7.59 -11.03
C SER A 116 -7.24 -8.08 -10.32
N LEU A 117 -7.87 -7.21 -9.54
CA LEU A 117 -9.14 -7.50 -8.84
C LEU A 117 -10.38 -7.00 -9.59
N THR A 118 -10.18 -6.17 -10.62
CA THR A 118 -11.26 -5.55 -11.40
C THR A 118 -11.22 -5.96 -12.87
N GLY A 119 -10.39 -6.95 -13.21
CA GLY A 119 -10.35 -7.58 -14.54
C GLY A 119 -9.78 -6.72 -15.66
N SER A 120 -9.07 -5.63 -15.35
CA SER A 120 -8.39 -4.80 -16.36
C SER A 120 -7.20 -5.55 -16.98
N HIS A 121 -6.86 -5.20 -18.23
CA HIS A 121 -5.86 -5.84 -19.09
C HIS A 121 -4.67 -6.44 -18.32
N LEU A 122 -4.62 -7.78 -18.30
CA LEU A 122 -3.56 -8.57 -17.66
C LEU A 122 -2.14 -8.20 -18.14
N GLU A 123 -2.02 -7.57 -19.30
CA GLU A 123 -0.73 -7.12 -19.88
C GLU A 123 -0.08 -5.98 -19.11
N GLN A 124 -0.80 -5.30 -18.22
CA GLN A 124 -0.28 -4.17 -17.43
C GLN A 124 0.52 -4.61 -16.19
N GLY A 125 0.53 -5.91 -15.84
CA GLY A 125 1.13 -6.41 -14.61
C GLY A 125 2.62 -6.08 -14.43
N VAL A 126 3.36 -5.91 -15.54
CA VAL A 126 4.77 -5.51 -15.52
C VAL A 126 5.00 -4.15 -14.86
N ALA A 127 4.09 -3.19 -15.07
CA ALA A 127 4.20 -1.83 -14.52
C ALA A 127 3.74 -1.75 -13.06
N VAL A 128 2.96 -2.73 -12.59
CA VAL A 128 2.40 -2.72 -11.22
C VAL A 128 3.52 -3.00 -10.21
N ASN A 129 3.75 -2.07 -9.29
CA ASN A 129 4.78 -2.15 -8.25
C ASN A 129 4.48 -1.15 -7.11
N LEU A 130 5.16 -1.30 -5.97
CA LEU A 130 5.13 -0.37 -4.83
C LEU A 130 6.40 0.49 -4.74
N ALA A 131 7.12 0.73 -5.84
CA ALA A 131 8.40 1.45 -5.83
C ALA A 131 8.24 2.88 -5.29
N ALA A 132 7.18 3.59 -5.68
CA ALA A 132 6.91 4.93 -5.18
C ALA A 132 6.76 4.94 -3.65
N SER A 133 5.99 4.01 -3.08
CA SER A 133 5.84 3.92 -1.62
C SER A 133 7.11 3.44 -0.93
N ARG A 134 7.85 2.48 -1.51
CA ARG A 134 9.14 2.03 -0.96
C ARG A 134 10.13 3.18 -0.89
N ARG A 135 10.33 3.91 -2.00
CA ARG A 135 11.23 5.06 -2.06
C ARG A 135 10.85 6.13 -1.06
N PHE A 136 9.56 6.44 -0.94
CA PHE A 136 9.07 7.38 0.05
C PHE A 136 9.36 6.90 1.48
N VAL A 137 9.08 5.63 1.80
CA VAL A 137 9.34 5.07 3.14
C VAL A 137 10.83 5.06 3.46
N THR A 138 11.69 4.61 2.53
CA THR A 138 13.15 4.63 2.69
C THR A 138 13.66 6.05 2.92
N TRP A 139 13.21 7.02 2.12
CA TRP A 139 13.54 8.43 2.31
C TRP A 139 13.03 8.98 3.64
N LEU A 140 11.81 8.61 4.05
CA LEU A 140 11.18 9.06 5.29
C LEU A 140 11.97 8.60 6.52
N TRP A 141 12.49 7.37 6.51
CA TRP A 141 13.34 6.83 7.58
C TRP A 141 14.68 7.56 7.73
N GLN A 142 15.14 8.25 6.68
CA GLN A 142 16.34 9.08 6.73
C GLN A 142 16.10 10.48 7.30
N GLN A 143 14.84 10.88 7.53
CA GLN A 143 14.52 12.21 8.04
C GLN A 143 14.67 12.27 9.58
N PRO A 144 15.55 13.13 10.12
CA PRO A 144 15.76 13.22 11.57
C PRO A 144 14.49 13.51 12.37
N GLU A 145 13.58 14.32 11.81
CA GLU A 145 12.32 14.70 12.42
C GLU A 145 11.37 13.50 12.56
N PHE A 146 11.45 12.54 11.64
CA PHE A 146 10.63 11.32 11.69
C PHE A 146 11.22 10.27 12.64
N GLN A 147 12.55 10.18 12.75
CA GLN A 147 13.21 9.25 13.68
C GLN A 147 12.86 9.53 15.15
N GLN A 148 12.57 10.79 15.49
CA GLN A 148 12.15 11.20 16.84
C GLN A 148 10.64 11.15 17.06
N SER A 149 9.87 10.66 16.09
CA SER A 149 8.40 10.73 16.08
C SER A 149 7.75 10.02 17.27
N ALA A 150 8.39 8.98 17.81
CA ALA A 150 7.93 8.28 19.01
C ALA A 150 7.82 9.18 20.27
N HIS A 151 8.55 10.30 20.31
CA HIS A 151 8.52 11.25 21.42
C HIS A 151 7.48 12.38 21.23
N TYR A 152 6.77 12.39 20.10
CA TYR A 152 5.84 13.46 19.75
C TYR A 152 4.38 13.03 19.90
N SER A 153 3.51 14.01 20.12
CA SER A 153 2.06 13.79 20.07
C SER A 153 1.61 13.43 18.65
N ALA A 154 0.50 12.71 18.52
CA ALA A 154 -0.05 12.33 17.21
C ALA A 154 -0.29 13.53 16.28
N HIS A 155 -0.71 14.67 16.83
CA HIS A 155 -0.87 15.91 16.07
C HIS A 155 0.46 16.39 15.50
N ARG A 156 1.51 16.42 16.31
CA ARG A 156 2.84 16.85 15.88
C ARG A 156 3.46 15.88 14.87
N VAL A 157 3.28 14.57 15.06
CA VAL A 157 3.67 13.56 14.06
C VAL A 157 2.95 13.80 12.73
N THR A 158 1.66 14.11 12.76
CA THR A 158 0.87 14.41 11.54
C THR A 158 1.40 15.64 10.80
N GLN A 159 1.74 16.71 11.54
CA GLN A 159 2.33 17.92 10.96
C GLN A 159 3.71 17.65 10.34
N ILE A 160 4.56 16.88 11.03
CA ILE A 160 5.87 16.46 10.51
C ILE A 160 5.69 15.66 9.22
N LEU A 161 4.81 14.65 9.22
CA LEU A 161 4.52 13.85 8.03
C LEU A 161 4.01 14.70 6.87
N TYR A 162 3.14 15.69 7.13
CA TYR A 162 2.67 16.61 6.10
C TYR A 162 3.81 17.41 5.48
N LEU A 163 4.66 18.05 6.31
CA LEU A 163 5.81 18.83 5.85
C LEU A 163 6.83 17.98 5.09
N LEU A 164 7.12 16.78 5.58
CA LEU A 164 8.03 15.84 4.93
C LEU A 164 7.47 15.33 3.60
N THR A 165 6.16 15.13 3.50
CA THR A 165 5.52 14.74 2.23
C THR A 165 5.64 15.87 1.19
N GLU A 166 5.38 17.13 1.59
CA GLU A 166 5.56 18.28 0.70
C GLU A 166 7.03 18.45 0.27
N LYS A 167 7.99 18.25 1.20
CA LYS A 167 9.44 18.26 0.91
C LYS A 167 9.84 17.16 -0.07
N TYR A 168 9.32 15.94 0.11
CA TYR A 168 9.59 14.84 -0.81
C TYR A 168 9.05 15.17 -2.21
N ASN A 169 7.79 15.59 -2.30
CA ASN A 169 7.18 15.89 -3.59
C ASN A 169 7.90 17.05 -4.30
N SER A 170 8.36 18.09 -3.61
CA SER A 170 9.09 19.20 -4.25
C SER A 170 10.46 18.80 -4.79
N GLN A 171 11.15 17.84 -4.17
CA GLN A 171 12.43 17.32 -4.64
C GLN A 171 12.29 16.42 -5.88
N TRP A 172 11.16 15.71 -6.01
CA TRP A 172 10.95 14.69 -7.03
C TRP A 172 9.94 15.09 -8.13
N ASN A 173 9.31 16.27 -8.04
CA ASN A 173 8.43 16.84 -9.09
C ASN A 173 9.19 17.41 -10.33
N HIS A 174 10.52 17.25 -10.38
CA HIS A 174 11.36 17.68 -11.51
C HIS A 174 11.91 16.52 -12.36
N ILE A 175 11.35 15.31 -12.20
CA ILE A 175 11.65 14.11 -13.01
C ILE A 175 10.34 13.63 -13.64
#